data_AF-A0A0A8ELU2-F1
#
_entry.id   AF-A0A0A8ELU2-F1
#
_cell.length_a   1.000
_cell.length_b   1.000
_cell.length_c   1.000
_cell.angle_alpha   90.00
_cell.angle_beta   90.00
_cell.angle_gamma   90.00
#
_symmetry.space_group_name_H-M   'P 1'
#
loop_
_entity.id
_entity.type
_entity.pdbx_description
1 polymer ?
#
loop_
_entity_poly.entity_id
_entity_poly.type
_entity_poly.pdbx_seq_one_letter_code
_entity_poly.pdbx_strand_id
1 'polypeptide(L)'
;MKPMYHPAGTDDELRAAMKQLQVSRWIAMRDLLAETGSNWPLRSFRTQALGIMAAGSDVVEAWLAEEPDSYDAQVMLARVSVERALRSHRQRHGAAGSLEQRARGTVLAATRREWRDPVPWLCLLTLAQIDVQRGGCRPFRLWLLPQSPNVLTDVWTLAAQLDAMRASRTRPVAAAA
;
A
#
# COMPACT_ATOMS: atom_id res chain seq x y z
N MET A 1 18.53 18.63 28.30
CA MET A 1 17.28 17.86 28.20
C MET A 1 16.76 17.98 26.77
N LYS A 2 16.75 16.90 25.98
CA LYS A 2 16.28 16.95 24.59
C LYS A 2 14.75 16.81 24.60
N PRO A 3 13.97 17.79 24.13
CA PRO A 3 12.52 17.61 24.06
C PRO A 3 12.21 16.43 23.13
N MET A 4 11.56 15.39 23.66
CA MET A 4 11.03 14.31 22.85
C MET A 4 9.72 14.79 22.23
N TYR A 5 9.79 15.20 20.97
CA TYR A 5 8.59 15.52 20.21
C TYR A 5 7.78 14.26 19.96
N HIS A 6 6.49 14.30 20.29
CA HIS A 6 5.56 13.26 19.90
C HIS A 6 5.41 13.28 18.37
N PRO A 7 5.43 12.13 17.67
CA PRO A 7 5.33 12.08 16.20
C PRO A 7 4.03 12.72 15.66
N ALA A 8 2.96 12.75 16.47
CA ALA A 8 1.72 13.46 16.14
C ALA A 8 1.79 14.99 16.26
N GLY A 9 2.88 15.57 16.78
CA GLY A 9 2.95 17.00 17.05
C GLY A 9 1.79 17.47 17.95
N THR A 10 1.11 18.54 17.53
CA THR A 10 -0.08 19.11 18.19
C THR A 10 -1.40 18.48 17.74
N ASP A 11 -1.38 17.44 16.91
CA ASP A 11 -2.58 16.75 16.42
C ASP A 11 -3.04 15.72 17.46
N ASP A 12 -4.02 16.12 18.27
CA ASP A 12 -4.55 15.31 19.37
C ASP A 12 -5.36 14.10 18.88
N GLU A 13 -6.10 14.25 17.76
CA GLU A 13 -6.86 13.18 17.13
C GLU A 13 -5.92 12.10 16.58
N LEU A 14 -4.86 12.52 15.88
CA LEU A 14 -3.80 11.61 15.44
C LEU A 14 -3.17 10.92 16.65
N ARG A 15 -2.87 11.64 17.73
CA ARG A 15 -2.31 11.04 18.95
C ARG A 15 -3.24 9.98 19.55
N ALA A 16 -4.55 10.21 19.55
CA ALA A 16 -5.54 9.26 20.02
C ALA A 16 -5.60 8.02 19.12
N ALA A 17 -5.65 8.19 17.80
CA ALA A 17 -5.63 7.09 16.84
C ALA A 17 -4.34 6.26 16.94
N MET A 18 -3.19 6.90 17.16
CA MET A 18 -1.92 6.20 17.37
C MET A 18 -1.95 5.28 18.59
N LYS A 19 -2.55 5.70 19.69
CA LYS A 19 -2.72 4.84 20.88
C LYS A 19 -3.60 3.63 20.60
N GLN A 20 -4.69 3.80 19.84
CA GLN A 20 -5.57 2.69 19.47
C GLN A 20 -4.86 1.71 18.53
N LEU A 21 -4.01 2.21 17.63
CA LEU A 21 -3.25 1.37 16.71
C LEU A 21 -2.23 0.47 17.42
N GLN A 22 -1.71 0.87 18.58
CA GLN A 22 -0.84 0.01 19.40
C GLN A 22 -1.53 -1.28 19.86
N VAL A 23 -2.87 -1.28 19.90
CA VAL A 23 -3.68 -2.45 20.26
C VAL A 23 -4.34 -3.05 18.99
N SER A 24 -3.74 -2.81 17.83
CA SER A 24 -4.17 -3.29 16.50
C SER A 24 -5.61 -2.91 16.11
N ARG A 25 -6.13 -1.78 16.61
CA ARG A 25 -7.47 -1.29 16.24
C ARG A 25 -7.41 -0.37 15.03
N TRP A 26 -7.71 -0.91 13.86
CA TRP A 26 -7.72 -0.16 12.60
C TRP A 26 -8.90 0.83 12.49
N ILE A 27 -10.00 0.62 13.21
CA ILE A 27 -11.21 1.46 13.15
C ILE A 27 -10.90 2.93 13.46
N ALA A 28 -10.11 3.20 14.51
CA ALA A 28 -9.74 4.58 14.86
C ALA A 28 -8.91 5.28 13.79
N MET A 29 -8.13 4.51 13.03
CA MET A 29 -7.37 5.03 11.89
C MET A 29 -8.28 5.29 10.68
N ARG A 30 -9.25 4.40 10.41
CA ARG A 30 -10.28 4.62 9.38
C ARG A 30 -11.05 5.90 9.66
N ASP A 31 -11.60 6.03 10.86
CA ASP A 31 -12.48 7.15 11.21
C ASP A 31 -11.71 8.48 11.12
N LEU A 32 -10.47 8.52 11.61
CA LEU A 32 -9.58 9.68 11.49
C LEU A 32 -9.34 10.09 10.02
N LEU A 33 -9.09 9.13 9.13
CA LEU A 33 -8.81 9.41 7.72
C LEU A 33 -10.07 9.86 6.97
N ALA A 34 -11.22 9.27 7.31
CA ALA A 34 -12.51 9.69 6.80
C ALA A 34 -12.85 11.13 7.20
N GLU A 35 -12.65 11.49 8.47
CA GLU A 35 -12.84 12.85 9.00
C GLU A 35 -11.88 13.87 8.38
N THR A 36 -10.64 13.45 8.10
CA THR A 36 -9.64 14.30 7.44
C THR A 36 -10.05 14.65 6.01
N GLY A 37 -10.69 13.71 5.31
CA GLY A 37 -11.16 13.87 3.95
C GLY A 37 -10.08 14.39 3.00
N SER A 38 -10.43 15.44 2.25
CA SER A 38 -9.58 16.05 1.22
C SER A 38 -8.67 17.18 1.72
N ASN A 39 -8.46 17.32 3.03
CA ASN A 39 -7.44 18.22 3.55
C ASN A 39 -6.06 17.62 3.27
N TRP A 40 -5.55 17.81 2.05
CA TRP A 40 -4.37 17.11 1.55
C TRP A 40 -3.09 17.27 2.38
N PRO A 41 -2.76 18.48 2.90
CA PRO A 41 -1.64 18.64 3.81
C PRO A 41 -1.80 17.80 5.09
N LEU A 42 -2.98 17.86 5.72
CA LEU A 42 -3.26 17.13 6.96
C LEU A 42 -3.29 15.62 6.73
N ARG A 43 -3.91 15.17 5.63
CA ARG A 43 -3.95 13.77 5.20
C ARG A 43 -2.55 13.23 4.96
N SER A 44 -1.69 14.00 4.31
CA SER A 44 -0.29 13.60 4.06
C SER A 44 0.49 13.42 5.35
N PHE A 45 0.31 14.34 6.30
CA PHE A 45 0.93 14.26 7.62
C PHE A 45 0.42 13.04 8.43
N ARG A 46 -0.90 12.91 8.57
CA ARG A 46 -1.54 11.83 9.34
C ARG A 46 -1.18 10.46 8.79
N THR A 47 -1.30 10.25 7.47
CA THR A 47 -0.96 8.96 6.83
C THR A 47 0.52 8.62 6.94
N GLN A 48 1.43 9.60 6.90
CA GLN A 48 2.86 9.35 7.11
C GLN A 48 3.16 8.90 8.54
N ALA A 49 2.61 9.60 9.54
CA ALA A 49 2.82 9.26 10.95
C ALA A 49 2.22 7.88 11.30
N LEU A 50 1.00 7.61 10.83
CA LEU A 50 0.34 6.30 10.96
C LEU A 50 1.13 5.21 10.24
N GLY A 51 1.61 5.47 9.02
CA GLY A 51 2.35 4.49 8.22
C GLY A 51 3.64 4.02 8.88
N ILE A 52 4.42 4.95 9.46
CA ILE A 52 5.64 4.61 10.21
C ILE A 52 5.32 3.66 11.36
N MET A 53 4.26 3.93 12.12
CA MET A 53 3.88 3.10 13.26
C MET A 53 3.29 1.76 12.81
N ALA A 54 2.42 1.75 11.80
CA ALA A 54 1.76 0.55 11.28
C ALA A 54 2.73 -0.42 10.56
N ALA A 55 3.89 0.06 10.09
CA ALA A 55 4.87 -0.74 9.35
C ALA A 55 5.36 -2.01 10.06
N GLY A 56 5.26 -2.08 11.40
CA GLY A 56 5.62 -3.26 12.20
C GLY A 56 4.47 -4.22 12.52
N SER A 57 3.25 -3.94 12.08
CA SER A 57 2.04 -4.70 12.38
C SER A 57 1.30 -5.09 11.11
N ASP A 58 0.30 -5.97 11.22
CA ASP A 58 -0.63 -6.42 10.16
C ASP A 58 -1.98 -5.67 10.19
N VAL A 59 -2.07 -4.57 10.94
CA VAL A 59 -3.32 -3.82 11.19
C VAL A 59 -3.99 -3.29 9.92
N VAL A 60 -3.19 -2.95 8.89
CA VAL A 60 -3.72 -2.43 7.62
C VAL A 60 -4.20 -3.58 6.73
N GLU A 61 -3.53 -4.72 6.77
CA GLU A 61 -3.98 -5.94 6.11
C GLU A 61 -5.29 -6.45 6.71
N ALA A 62 -5.44 -6.39 8.04
CA ALA A 62 -6.69 -6.70 8.72
C ALA A 62 -7.81 -5.74 8.29
N TRP A 63 -7.53 -4.44 8.18
CA TRP A 63 -8.50 -3.47 7.65
C TRP A 63 -8.90 -3.79 6.21
N LEU A 64 -7.95 -4.09 5.32
CA LEU A 64 -8.26 -4.44 3.93
C LEU A 64 -9.01 -5.76 3.78
N ALA A 65 -8.86 -6.70 4.71
CA ALA A 65 -9.64 -7.93 4.71
C ALA A 65 -11.14 -7.65 4.96
N GLU A 66 -11.43 -6.68 5.84
CA GLU A 66 -12.80 -6.26 6.18
C GLU A 66 -13.38 -5.26 5.18
N GLU A 67 -12.57 -4.33 4.67
CA GLU A 67 -12.97 -3.28 3.72
C GLU A 67 -12.04 -3.24 2.48
N PRO A 68 -12.09 -4.22 1.56
CA PRO A 68 -11.17 -4.32 0.42
C PRO A 68 -11.22 -3.11 -0.53
N ASP A 69 -12.41 -2.54 -0.68
CA ASP A 69 -12.66 -1.41 -1.54
C ASP A 69 -12.41 -0.06 -0.86
N SER A 70 -11.96 -0.02 0.40
CA SER A 70 -11.65 1.25 1.07
C SER A 70 -10.43 1.92 0.45
N TYR A 71 -10.60 3.16 -0.04
CA TYR A 71 -9.47 3.92 -0.61
C TYR A 71 -8.44 4.26 0.45
N ASP A 72 -8.89 4.68 1.64
CA ASP A 72 -8.01 5.02 2.75
C ASP A 72 -7.17 3.81 3.20
N ALA A 73 -7.77 2.61 3.21
CA ALA A 73 -7.05 1.37 3.51
C ALA A 73 -5.97 1.06 2.46
N GLN A 74 -6.27 1.25 1.17
CA GLN A 74 -5.31 1.07 0.08
C GLN A 74 -4.16 2.09 0.12
N VAL A 75 -4.46 3.35 0.47
CA VAL A 75 -3.45 4.40 0.69
C VAL A 75 -2.56 4.07 1.89
N MET A 76 -3.14 3.59 2.98
CA MET A 76 -2.37 3.13 4.14
C MET A 76 -1.51 1.91 3.82
N LEU A 77 -2.00 0.97 3.02
CA LEU A 77 -1.20 -0.18 2.57
C LEU A 77 0.00 0.27 1.75
N ALA A 78 -0.20 1.25 0.86
CA ALA A 78 0.87 1.85 0.09
C ALA A 78 1.93 2.49 1.01
N ARG A 79 1.53 3.31 2.00
CA ARG A 79 2.43 3.91 3.00
C ARG A 79 3.22 2.86 3.79
N VAL A 80 2.52 1.87 4.35
CA VAL A 80 3.11 0.78 5.14
C VAL A 80 4.10 -0.04 4.31
N SER A 81 3.75 -0.34 3.05
CA SER A 81 4.62 -1.12 2.16
C SER A 81 5.91 -0.35 1.83
N VAL A 82 5.82 0.96 1.60
CA VAL A 82 7.00 1.83 1.38
C VAL A 82 7.88 1.88 2.61
N GLU A 83 7.31 2.05 3.80
CA GLU A 83 8.08 2.06 5.05
C GLU A 83 8.78 0.72 5.32
N ARG A 84 8.12 -0.42 5.04
CA ARG A 84 8.73 -1.75 5.12
C ARG A 84 9.87 -1.91 4.11
N ALA A 85 9.68 -1.45 2.87
CA ALA A 85 10.74 -1.45 1.86
C ALA A 85 11.95 -0.61 2.33
N LEU A 86 11.73 0.62 2.79
CA LEU A 86 12.79 1.47 3.33
C LEU A 86 13.53 0.85 4.52
N ARG A 87 12.80 0.26 5.48
CA ARG A 87 13.39 -0.44 6.63
C ARG A 87 14.26 -1.61 6.17
N SER A 88 13.76 -2.43 5.25
CA SER A 88 14.51 -3.56 4.71
C SER A 88 15.78 -3.14 3.97
N HIS A 89 15.73 -2.03 3.22
CA HIS A 89 16.90 -1.45 2.54
C HIS A 89 17.93 -0.90 3.52
N ARG A 90 17.51 -0.15 4.55
CA ARG A 90 18.41 0.32 5.62
C ARG A 90 19.09 -0.82 6.36
N GLN A 91 18.39 -1.94 6.52
CA GLN A 91 18.91 -3.15 7.18
C GLN A 91 19.70 -4.07 6.24
N ARG A 92 19.81 -3.73 4.94
CA ARG A 92 20.41 -4.58 3.90
C ARG A 92 19.84 -6.01 3.87
N HIS A 93 18.54 -6.13 4.15
CA HIS A 93 17.86 -7.42 4.19
C HIS A 93 17.71 -7.99 2.77
N GLY A 94 17.90 -9.30 2.59
CA GLY A 94 17.79 -9.93 1.26
C GLY A 94 16.42 -9.79 0.56
N ALA A 95 15.37 -9.45 1.31
CA ALA A 95 14.01 -9.23 0.79
C ALA A 95 13.76 -7.80 0.29
N ALA A 96 14.76 -6.91 0.35
CA ALA A 96 14.57 -5.49 0.08
C ALA A 96 14.03 -5.20 -1.33
N GLY A 97 14.49 -5.94 -2.35
CA GLY A 97 14.00 -5.80 -3.72
C GLY A 97 12.54 -6.22 -3.91
N SER A 98 12.10 -7.32 -3.30
CA SER A 98 10.72 -7.80 -3.43
C SER A 98 9.72 -6.93 -2.67
N LEU A 99 10.12 -6.43 -1.48
CA LEU A 99 9.32 -5.48 -0.70
C LEU A 99 9.14 -4.14 -1.42
N GLU A 100 10.21 -3.63 -2.01
CA GLU A 100 10.17 -2.43 -2.83
C GLU A 100 9.27 -2.60 -4.05
N GLN A 101 9.34 -3.74 -4.75
CA GLN A 101 8.49 -4.02 -5.89
C GLN A 101 7.01 -4.10 -5.50
N ARG A 102 6.70 -4.76 -4.39
CA ARG A 102 5.34 -4.78 -3.82
C ARG A 102 4.86 -3.38 -3.47
N ALA A 103 5.70 -2.58 -2.81
CA ALA A 103 5.38 -1.20 -2.45
C ALA A 103 5.07 -0.33 -3.67
N ARG A 104 5.87 -0.45 -4.75
CA ARG A 104 5.57 0.25 -6.01
C ARG A 104 4.20 -0.15 -6.57
N GLY A 105 3.87 -1.44 -6.57
CA GLY A 105 2.59 -1.94 -7.06
C GLY A 105 1.40 -1.32 -6.30
N THR A 106 1.47 -1.32 -4.96
CA THR A 106 0.41 -0.74 -4.12
C THR A 106 0.27 0.77 -4.32
N VAL A 107 1.40 1.48 -4.44
CA VAL A 107 1.39 2.93 -4.63
C VAL A 107 0.78 3.29 -5.99
N LEU A 108 1.20 2.62 -7.08
CA LEU A 108 0.64 2.85 -8.42
C LEU A 108 -0.85 2.51 -8.50
N ALA A 109 -1.32 1.50 -7.77
CA ALA A 109 -2.75 1.19 -7.67
C ALA A 109 -3.52 2.35 -7.01
N ALA A 110 -3.02 2.88 -5.88
CA ALA A 110 -3.64 4.01 -5.19
C ALA A 110 -3.62 5.30 -6.04
N THR A 111 -2.52 5.59 -6.76
CA THR A 111 -2.41 6.74 -7.66
C THR A 111 -3.45 6.71 -8.79
N ARG A 112 -3.75 5.53 -9.34
CA ARG A 112 -4.74 5.37 -10.42
C ARG A 112 -6.17 5.61 -9.96
N ARG A 113 -6.45 5.39 -8.67
CA ARG A 113 -7.80 5.46 -8.12
C ARG A 113 -8.22 6.89 -7.80
N GLU A 114 -7.32 7.69 -7.23
CA GLU A 114 -7.54 9.12 -7.01
C GLU A 114 -6.22 9.86 -7.24
N TRP A 115 -6.18 10.64 -8.33
CA TRP A 115 -4.97 11.32 -8.77
C TRP A 115 -4.73 12.62 -8.00
N ARG A 116 -5.78 13.19 -7.39
CA ARG A 116 -5.73 14.44 -6.62
C ARG A 116 -5.12 14.26 -5.23
N ASP A 117 -5.14 13.04 -4.70
CA ASP A 117 -4.46 12.74 -3.44
C ASP A 117 -2.94 12.79 -3.65
N PRO A 118 -2.20 13.69 -2.98
CA PRO A 118 -0.74 13.74 -3.10
C PRO A 118 -0.03 12.56 -2.42
N VAL A 119 -0.70 11.81 -1.53
CA VAL A 119 -0.08 10.78 -0.71
C VAL A 119 0.60 9.68 -1.52
N PRO A 120 -0.05 9.06 -2.53
CA PRO A 120 0.61 8.07 -3.38
C PRO A 120 1.82 8.64 -4.14
N TRP A 121 1.76 9.90 -4.60
CA TRP A 121 2.88 10.54 -5.28
C TRP A 121 4.09 10.76 -4.35
N LEU A 122 3.83 11.20 -3.12
CA LEU A 122 4.86 11.32 -2.07
C LEU A 122 5.50 9.95 -1.76
N CYS A 123 4.72 8.86 -1.80
CA CYS A 123 5.22 7.51 -1.62
C CYS A 123 6.20 7.11 -2.74
N LEU A 124 5.91 7.44 -4.00
CA LEU A 124 6.84 7.21 -5.12
C LEU A 124 8.14 8.00 -4.93
N LEU A 125 8.05 9.29 -4.59
CA LEU A 125 9.24 10.11 -4.30
C LEU A 125 10.08 9.53 -3.16
N THR A 126 9.43 8.96 -2.16
CA THR A 126 10.10 8.30 -1.03
C THR A 126 10.84 7.04 -1.49
N LEU A 127 10.23 6.21 -2.34
CA LEU A 127 10.91 5.06 -2.93
C LEU A 127 12.09 5.45 -3.83
N ALA A 128 12.09 6.67 -4.40
CA ALA A 128 13.12 7.07 -5.36
C ALA A 128 14.49 7.21 -4.70
N GLN A 129 14.48 7.48 -3.40
CA GLN A 129 15.69 7.54 -2.59
C GLN A 129 16.44 6.19 -2.57
N ILE A 130 15.72 5.08 -2.70
CA ILE A 130 16.30 3.73 -2.72
C ILE A 130 17.09 3.49 -4.02
N ASP A 131 16.61 4.02 -5.14
CA ASP A 131 17.31 3.90 -6.43
C ASP A 131 18.61 4.71 -6.41
N VAL A 132 18.54 5.95 -5.91
CA VAL A 132 19.72 6.82 -5.74
C VAL A 132 20.78 6.16 -4.87
N GLN A 133 20.41 5.52 -3.76
CA GLN A 133 21.34 4.83 -2.86
C GLN A 133 22.04 3.61 -3.51
N ARG A 134 21.44 3.01 -4.55
CA ARG A 134 22.03 1.89 -5.30
C ARG A 134 22.93 2.33 -6.46
N GLY A 135 23.23 3.64 -6.56
CA GLY A 135 24.13 4.18 -7.59
C GLY A 135 23.50 4.22 -8.99
N GLY A 136 22.17 4.17 -9.09
CA GLY A 136 21.46 4.25 -10.36
C GLY A 136 20.30 5.23 -10.32
N CYS A 137 20.08 5.97 -11.41
CA CYS A 137 18.86 6.75 -11.58
C CYS A 137 17.97 5.98 -12.57
N ARG A 138 16.97 5.23 -12.06
CA ARG A 138 15.99 4.61 -12.95
C ARG A 138 15.14 5.73 -13.55
N PRO A 139 15.07 5.89 -14.89
CA PRO A 139 14.22 6.91 -15.49
C PRO A 139 12.77 6.73 -15.04
N PHE A 140 12.11 7.85 -14.75
CA PHE A 140 10.69 7.87 -14.30
C PHE A 140 9.75 7.11 -15.25
N ARG A 141 10.08 7.03 -16.55
CA ARG A 141 9.33 6.21 -17.51
C ARG A 141 9.33 4.72 -17.14
N LEU A 142 10.45 4.19 -16.67
CA LEU A 142 10.53 2.81 -16.23
C LEU A 142 9.75 2.57 -14.95
N TRP A 143 9.53 3.61 -14.12
CA TRP A 143 8.76 3.50 -12.88
C TRP A 143 7.26 3.28 -13.10
N LEU A 144 6.71 3.90 -14.16
CA LEU A 144 5.30 3.83 -14.53
C LEU A 144 4.93 2.53 -15.26
N LEU A 145 5.93 1.75 -15.69
CA LEU A 145 5.68 0.43 -16.26
C LEU A 145 5.25 -0.53 -15.14
N PRO A 146 4.24 -1.38 -15.37
CA PRO A 146 3.95 -2.47 -14.45
C PRO A 146 5.22 -3.30 -14.27
N GLN A 147 5.77 -3.32 -13.07
CA GLN A 147 7.09 -3.91 -12.81
C GLN A 147 7.07 -5.43 -12.78
N SER A 148 5.90 -6.07 -12.79
CA SER A 148 5.80 -7.51 -12.87
C SER A 148 6.24 -7.96 -14.28
N PRO A 149 7.27 -8.79 -14.43
CA PRO A 149 7.64 -9.36 -15.73
C PRO A 149 6.51 -10.18 -16.39
N ASN A 150 5.44 -10.50 -15.64
CA ASN A 150 4.34 -11.36 -16.08
C ASN A 150 2.96 -10.68 -16.21
N VAL A 151 2.83 -9.34 -16.32
CA VAL A 151 1.48 -8.77 -16.51
C VAL A 151 0.78 -9.25 -17.78
N LEU A 152 1.53 -9.50 -18.85
CA LEU A 152 0.97 -10.11 -20.04
C LEU A 152 0.63 -11.59 -19.81
N THR A 153 1.46 -12.34 -19.11
CA THR A 153 1.21 -13.76 -18.83
C THR A 153 0.01 -13.96 -17.90
N ASP A 154 -0.16 -13.12 -16.88
CA ASP A 154 -1.15 -13.31 -15.82
C ASP A 154 -2.58 -12.98 -16.28
N VAL A 155 -2.74 -12.00 -17.17
CA VAL A 155 -4.04 -11.67 -17.80
C VAL A 155 -4.53 -12.84 -18.67
N TRP A 156 -3.64 -13.45 -19.44
CA TRP A 156 -4.00 -14.58 -20.30
C TRP A 156 -4.13 -15.89 -19.53
N THR A 157 -3.41 -16.10 -18.42
CA THR A 157 -3.67 -17.25 -17.54
C THR A 157 -5.01 -17.14 -16.83
N LEU A 158 -5.40 -15.95 -16.37
CA LEU A 158 -6.76 -15.73 -15.83
C LEU A 158 -7.84 -15.92 -16.90
N ALA A 159 -7.62 -15.42 -18.13
CA ALA A 159 -8.54 -15.63 -19.24
C ALA A 159 -8.66 -17.13 -19.62
N ALA A 160 -7.54 -17.83 -19.72
CA ALA A 160 -7.51 -19.27 -19.98
C ALA A 160 -8.14 -20.09 -18.84
N GLN A 161 -7.96 -19.67 -17.59
CA GLN A 161 -8.61 -20.29 -16.43
C GLN A 161 -10.13 -20.07 -16.45
N LEU A 162 -10.60 -18.89 -16.86
CA LEU A 162 -12.02 -18.59 -17.02
C LEU A 162 -12.64 -19.37 -18.19
N ASP A 163 -11.93 -19.53 -19.29
CA ASP A 163 -12.38 -20.34 -20.42
C ASP A 163 -12.42 -21.84 -20.07
N ALA A 164 -11.42 -22.33 -19.31
CA ALA A 164 -11.43 -23.70 -18.77
C ALA A 164 -12.59 -23.93 -17.79
N MET A 165 -12.92 -22.95 -16.93
CA MET A 165 -14.08 -23.01 -16.03
C MET A 165 -15.43 -22.91 -16.77
N ARG A 166 -15.49 -22.18 -17.88
CA ARG A 166 -16.70 -22.12 -18.74
C ARG A 166 -16.89 -23.43 -19.48
N ALA A 167 -15.82 -24.04 -20.00
CA ALA A 167 -15.85 -25.32 -20.71
C ALA A 167 -16.21 -26.51 -19.79
N SER A 168 -15.82 -26.48 -18.51
CA SER A 168 -16.23 -27.50 -17.54
C SER A 168 -17.70 -27.38 -17.12
N ARG A 169 -18.26 -26.16 -17.16
CA ARG A 169 -19.66 -25.86 -16.82
C ARG A 169 -20.64 -26.18 -17.95
N THR A 170 -20.17 -26.35 -19.19
CA THR A 170 -21.00 -26.66 -20.37
C THR A 170 -20.96 -28.12 -20.82
N ARG A 171 -20.23 -29.01 -20.13
CA ARG A 171 -20.34 -30.45 -20.40
C ARG A 171 -21.76 -30.91 -20.01
N PRO A 172 -22.60 -31.37 -20.97
CA PRO A 172 -23.88 -31.93 -20.62
C PRO A 172 -23.64 -33.16 -19.75
N VAL A 173 -24.39 -33.25 -18.64
CA VAL A 173 -24.58 -34.51 -17.93
C VAL A 173 -25.21 -35.45 -18.95
N ALA A 174 -24.38 -36.27 -19.60
CA ALA A 174 -24.85 -37.35 -20.44
C ALA A 174 -25.67 -38.25 -19.51
N ALA A 175 -26.98 -38.19 -19.69
CA ALA A 175 -27.95 -39.04 -19.03
C ALA A 175 -27.53 -40.50 -19.25
N ALA A 176 -27.14 -41.15 -18.16
CA ALA A 176 -27.05 -42.59 -18.10
C ALA A 176 -28.47 -43.14 -18.28
N ALA A 177 -28.69 -43.82 -19.40
CA ALA A 177 -29.80 -44.74 -19.66
C ALA A 177 -29.19 -46.02 -20.22
#